data_AF-A0A368D9Z3-F1
#
_entry.id   AF-A0A368D9Z3-F1
#
_cell.length_a   1.000
_cell.length_b   1.000
_cell.length_c   1.000
_cell.angle_alpha   90.00
_cell.angle_beta   90.00
_cell.angle_gamma   90.00
#
_symmetry.space_group_name_H-M   'P 1'
#
loop_
_entity.id
_entity.type
_entity.pdbx_description
1 polymer ?
#
loop_
_entity_poly.entity_id
_entity_poly.type
_entity_poly.pdbx_seq_one_letter_code
_entity_poly.pdbx_strand_id
1 'polypeptide(L)'
;MQIKDRIQEIFNKSGLSASDFSKKLNIQRSRLSHILSGRNNPSLEIIVKINKSFPKYSLDWLINGQKLPLPDPKTPLFDNILKKKTFSEPKKKINKIILFYDDKTFETFEK
;
A
#
# COMPACT_ATOMS: atom_id res chain seq x y z
N MET A 1 -20.15 -6.21 -5.93
CA MET A 1 -18.96 -6.23 -6.83
C MET A 1 -17.89 -7.08 -6.17
N GLN A 2 -17.53 -8.20 -6.78
CA GLN A 2 -16.48 -9.12 -6.33
C GLN A 2 -15.10 -8.55 -6.68
N ILE A 3 -14.03 -9.08 -6.07
CA ILE A 3 -12.66 -8.65 -6.38
C ILE A 3 -12.26 -8.91 -7.83
N LYS A 4 -12.76 -10.01 -8.43
CA LYS A 4 -12.56 -10.30 -9.85
C LYS A 4 -13.12 -9.18 -10.74
N ASP A 5 -14.27 -8.62 -10.39
CA ASP A 5 -14.92 -7.56 -11.17
C ASP A 5 -14.06 -6.29 -11.14
N ARG A 6 -13.43 -6.01 -9.99
CA ARG A 6 -12.47 -4.89 -9.85
C ARG A 6 -11.21 -5.10 -10.67
N ILE A 7 -10.65 -6.32 -10.64
CA ILE A 7 -9.47 -6.64 -11.45
C ILE A 7 -9.80 -6.55 -12.94
N GLN A 8 -10.98 -7.01 -13.35
CA GLN A 8 -11.49 -6.87 -14.71
C GLN A 8 -11.66 -5.39 -15.09
N GLU A 9 -12.15 -4.55 -14.19
CA GLU A 9 -12.26 -3.11 -14.41
C GLU A 9 -10.89 -2.46 -14.61
N ILE A 10 -9.90 -2.80 -13.78
CA ILE A 10 -8.51 -2.32 -13.93
C ILE A 10 -7.95 -2.77 -15.28
N PHE A 11 -8.16 -4.03 -15.65
CA PHE A 11 -7.71 -4.58 -16.93
C PHE A 11 -8.32 -3.81 -18.11
N ASN A 12 -9.64 -3.65 -18.14
CA ASN A 12 -10.34 -2.94 -19.21
C ASN A 12 -9.90 -1.47 -19.31
N LYS A 13 -9.74 -0.78 -18.17
CA LYS A 13 -9.31 0.62 -18.13
C LYS A 13 -7.82 0.81 -18.42
N SER A 14 -7.02 -0.23 -18.32
CA SER A 14 -5.59 -0.14 -18.64
C SER A 14 -5.32 0.00 -20.14
N GLY A 15 -6.26 -0.42 -21.00
CA GLY A 15 -6.07 -0.48 -22.46
C GLY A 15 -5.01 -1.50 -22.92
N LEU A 16 -4.51 -2.34 -22.01
CA LEU A 16 -3.48 -3.33 -22.31
C LEU A 16 -4.07 -4.63 -22.84
N SER A 17 -3.32 -5.33 -23.69
CA SER A 17 -3.64 -6.71 -24.04
C SER A 17 -3.50 -7.63 -22.82
N ALA A 18 -4.15 -8.79 -22.82
CA ALA A 18 -4.00 -9.78 -21.75
C ALA A 18 -2.53 -10.23 -21.56
N SER A 19 -1.75 -10.26 -22.64
CA SER A 19 -0.32 -10.59 -22.57
C SER A 19 0.45 -9.49 -21.85
N ASP A 20 0.28 -8.24 -22.26
CA ASP A 20 1.02 -7.11 -21.70
C ASP A 20 0.63 -6.83 -20.24
N PHE A 21 -0.65 -7.00 -19.90
CA PHE A 21 -1.11 -6.91 -18.52
C PHE A 21 -0.47 -7.99 -17.64
N SER A 22 -0.41 -9.23 -18.13
CA SER A 22 0.24 -10.32 -17.37
C SER A 22 1.75 -10.11 -17.20
N LYS A 23 2.44 -9.61 -18.24
CA LYS A 23 3.86 -9.22 -18.18
C LYS A 23 4.08 -8.08 -17.18
N LYS A 24 3.24 -7.05 -17.20
CA LYS A 24 3.33 -5.91 -16.28
C LYS A 24 3.18 -6.32 -14.82
N LEU A 25 2.28 -7.26 -14.54
CA LEU A 25 2.11 -7.84 -13.20
C LEU A 25 3.19 -8.86 -12.83
N ASN A 26 4.06 -9.24 -13.78
CA ASN A 26 5.01 -10.34 -13.64
C ASN A 26 4.31 -11.65 -13.22
N ILE A 27 3.30 -12.05 -13.98
CA ILE A 27 2.55 -13.30 -13.83
C ILE A 27 2.33 -13.96 -15.18
N GLN A 28 2.05 -15.26 -15.17
CA GLN A 28 1.70 -15.99 -16.39
C GLN A 28 0.30 -15.62 -16.90
N ARG A 29 0.10 -15.56 -18.23
CA ARG A 29 -1.21 -15.28 -18.85
C ARG A 29 -2.31 -16.25 -18.39
N SER A 30 -1.98 -17.53 -18.17
CA SER A 30 -2.91 -18.52 -17.63
C SER A 30 -3.41 -18.16 -16.22
N ARG A 31 -2.51 -17.68 -15.35
CA ARG A 31 -2.86 -17.18 -14.01
C ARG A 31 -3.84 -16.01 -14.09
N LEU A 32 -3.57 -15.04 -14.97
CA LEU A 32 -4.50 -13.93 -15.23
C LEU A 32 -5.86 -14.44 -15.72
N SER A 33 -5.89 -15.39 -16.67
CA SER A 33 -7.12 -15.96 -17.18
C SER A 33 -7.95 -16.65 -16.08
N HIS A 34 -7.32 -17.38 -15.17
CA HIS A 34 -8.02 -18.02 -14.04
C HIS A 34 -8.61 -17.02 -13.06
N ILE A 35 -7.91 -15.90 -12.81
CA ILE A 35 -8.42 -14.82 -11.96
C ILE A 35 -9.68 -14.20 -12.59
N LEU A 36 -9.67 -13.99 -13.91
CA LEU A 36 -10.79 -13.37 -14.62
C LEU A 36 -11.97 -14.35 -14.83
N SER A 37 -11.73 -15.65 -14.99
CA SER A 37 -12.79 -16.65 -15.26
C SER A 37 -13.54 -17.16 -14.02
N GLY A 38 -12.90 -17.18 -12.85
CA GLY A 38 -13.57 -17.15 -11.54
C GLY A 38 -14.27 -18.44 -11.04
N ARG A 39 -13.56 -19.21 -10.21
CA ARG A 39 -14.07 -19.91 -9.00
C ARG A 39 -13.21 -19.71 -7.74
N ASN A 40 -12.04 -19.08 -7.87
CA ASN A 40 -11.07 -18.87 -6.79
C ASN A 40 -10.83 -17.37 -6.54
N ASN A 41 -10.59 -16.97 -5.28
CA ASN A 41 -10.11 -15.63 -4.96
C ASN A 41 -8.66 -15.45 -5.46
N PRO A 42 -8.30 -14.28 -6.03
CA PRO A 42 -6.90 -13.96 -6.31
C PRO A 42 -6.07 -14.03 -5.03
N SER A 43 -4.85 -14.56 -5.12
CA SER A 43 -3.95 -14.60 -3.96
C SER A 43 -3.52 -13.19 -3.55
N LEU A 44 -3.10 -13.04 -2.29
CA LEU A 44 -2.60 -11.76 -1.77
C LEU A 44 -1.45 -11.20 -2.64
N GLU A 45 -0.57 -12.07 -3.12
CA GLU A 45 0.53 -11.69 -4.00
C GLU A 45 0.04 -10.97 -5.28
N ILE A 46 -1.03 -11.47 -5.89
CA ILE A 46 -1.64 -10.85 -7.08
C ILE A 46 -2.20 -9.47 -6.73
N ILE A 47 -2.90 -9.35 -5.61
CA ILE A 47 -3.48 -8.08 -5.15
C ILE A 47 -2.37 -7.04 -4.95
N VAL A 48 -1.28 -7.41 -4.30
CA VAL A 48 -0.11 -6.54 -4.09
C VAL A 48 0.54 -6.15 -5.41
N LYS A 49 0.74 -7.11 -6.33
CA LYS A 49 1.31 -6.85 -7.67
C LYS A 49 0.45 -5.87 -8.48
N ILE A 50 -0.89 -6.02 -8.41
CA ILE A 50 -1.83 -5.12 -9.08
C ILE A 50 -1.74 -3.72 -8.49
N ASN A 51 -1.81 -3.58 -7.15
CA ASN A 51 -1.73 -2.26 -6.51
C ASN A 51 -0.39 -1.56 -6.80
N LYS A 52 0.73 -2.29 -6.81
CA LYS A 52 2.04 -1.75 -7.21
C LYS A 52 2.09 -1.28 -8.67
N SER A 53 1.47 -2.04 -9.57
CA SER A 53 1.49 -1.75 -11.02
C SER A 53 0.48 -0.68 -11.43
N PHE A 54 -0.58 -0.50 -10.63
CA PHE A 54 -1.68 0.44 -10.87
C PHE A 54 -2.00 1.24 -9.59
N PRO A 55 -1.10 2.15 -9.17
CA PRO A 55 -1.22 2.88 -7.90
C PRO A 55 -2.42 3.83 -7.83
N LYS A 56 -3.08 4.11 -8.96
CA LYS A 56 -4.34 4.85 -9.03
C LYS A 56 -5.48 4.17 -8.24
N TYR A 57 -5.43 2.85 -8.08
CA TYR A 57 -6.42 2.08 -7.35
C TYR A 57 -5.91 1.78 -5.95
N SER A 58 -6.64 2.23 -4.93
CA SER A 58 -6.28 1.95 -3.54
C SER A 58 -6.42 0.45 -3.23
N LEU A 59 -5.55 -0.05 -2.36
CA LEU A 59 -5.63 -1.43 -1.87
C LEU A 59 -6.97 -1.70 -1.17
N ASP A 60 -7.47 -0.71 -0.43
CA ASP A 60 -8.76 -0.76 0.24
C ASP A 60 -9.92 -0.95 -0.77
N TRP A 61 -9.95 -0.17 -1.86
CA TRP A 61 -10.95 -0.35 -2.91
C TRP A 61 -10.84 -1.73 -3.55
N LEU A 62 -9.61 -2.20 -3.81
CA LEU A 62 -9.38 -3.51 -4.43
C LEU A 62 -9.86 -4.67 -3.55
N ILE A 63 -9.69 -4.59 -2.23
CA ILE A 63 -10.09 -5.64 -1.28
C ILE A 63 -11.56 -5.50 -0.90
N ASN A 64 -11.97 -4.34 -0.40
CA ASN A 64 -13.26 -4.10 0.22
C ASN A 64 -14.34 -3.69 -0.79
N GLY A 65 -13.97 -3.26 -1.99
CA GLY A 65 -14.92 -2.80 -3.00
C GLY A 65 -15.62 -1.48 -2.69
N GLN A 66 -15.27 -0.87 -1.57
CA GLN A 66 -15.78 0.44 -1.18
C GLN A 66 -15.04 1.47 -2.03
N LYS A 67 -15.78 2.16 -2.91
CA LYS A 67 -15.28 3.42 -3.45
C LYS A 67 -15.08 4.30 -2.24
N LEU A 68 -13.83 4.67 -1.95
CA LEU A 68 -13.55 5.68 -0.94
C LEU A 68 -14.54 6.82 -1.24
N PRO A 69 -15.36 7.27 -0.28
CA PRO A 69 -16.03 8.55 -0.47
C PRO A 69 -14.92 9.50 -0.90
N LEU A 70 -15.07 10.12 -2.07
CA LEU A 70 -14.20 11.23 -2.44
C LEU A 70 -14.12 12.09 -1.19
N PRO A 71 -12.93 12.40 -0.67
CA PRO A 71 -12.86 13.21 0.53
C PRO A 71 -13.67 14.45 0.24
N ASP A 72 -14.80 14.60 0.93
CA ASP A 72 -15.49 15.86 0.95
C ASP A 72 -14.43 16.87 1.36
N PRO A 73 -14.24 17.98 0.62
CA PRO A 73 -13.26 19.01 0.97
C PRO A 73 -13.44 19.58 2.38
N LYS A 74 -14.50 19.17 3.10
CA LYS A 74 -14.86 19.55 4.47
C LYS A 74 -14.55 18.47 5.52
N THR A 75 -14.00 17.32 5.16
CA THR A 75 -13.64 16.28 6.14
C THR A 75 -12.26 16.60 6.73
N PRO A 76 -12.13 16.89 8.05
CA PRO A 76 -10.86 17.31 8.68
C PRO A 76 -9.75 16.24 8.70
N LEU A 77 -9.98 15.09 8.04
CA LEU A 77 -9.09 13.94 8.11
C LEU A 77 -7.89 14.08 7.16
N PHE A 78 -8.04 14.76 6.01
CA PHE A 78 -6.94 14.94 5.04
C PHE A 78 -5.91 15.99 5.48
N ASP A 79 -6.35 17.04 6.17
CA ASP A 79 -5.44 18.05 6.72
C ASP A 79 -4.48 17.46 7.76
N ASN A 80 -4.94 16.45 8.51
CA ASN A 80 -4.12 15.78 9.51
C ASN A 80 -3.11 14.79 8.90
N ILE A 81 -3.36 14.24 7.71
CA ILE A 81 -2.43 13.30 7.04
C ILE A 81 -1.30 14.05 6.35
N LEU A 82 -1.57 15.21 5.74
CA LEU A 82 -0.54 16.05 5.11
C LEU A 82 0.32 16.80 6.15
N LYS A 83 -0.25 17.20 7.29
CA LYS A 83 0.51 17.79 8.41
C LYS A 83 1.42 16.79 9.14
N LYS A 84 1.16 15.48 9.04
CA LYS A 84 1.94 14.44 9.76
C LYS A 84 3.29 14.10 9.13
N LYS A 85 3.61 14.63 7.93
CA LYS A 85 4.91 14.36 7.26
C LYS A 85 6.02 15.36 7.61
N THR A 86 5.75 16.32 8.49
CA THR A 86 6.78 16.98 9.30
C THR A 86 6.52 16.64 10.75
N PHE A 87 7.02 15.48 11.18
CA PHE A 87 7.27 15.27 12.60
C PHE A 87 8.45 16.21 12.97
N SER A 88 8.21 17.52 13.03
CA SER A 88 9.07 18.41 13.77
C SER A 88 8.81 18.07 15.23
N GLU A 89 9.48 17.04 15.73
CA GLU A 89 9.59 16.86 17.16
C GLU A 89 10.07 18.20 17.73
N PRO A 90 9.47 18.71 18.82
CA PRO A 90 10.08 19.84 19.52
C PRO A 90 11.55 19.47 19.76
N LYS A 91 12.50 20.33 19.34
CA LYS A 91 13.95 20.06 19.41
C LYS A 91 14.29 19.40 20.74
N LYS A 92 14.38 18.06 20.77
CA LYS A 92 14.58 17.33 22.01
C LYS A 92 16.01 17.62 22.44
N LYS A 93 16.16 18.30 23.56
CA LYS A 93 17.48 18.49 24.17
C LYS A 93 17.86 17.15 24.82
N ILE A 94 18.99 16.60 24.39
CA ILE A 94 19.56 15.42 25.05
C ILE A 94 19.95 15.84 26.46
N ASN A 95 19.33 15.21 27.47
CA ASN A 95 19.66 15.39 28.88
C ASN A 95 20.77 14.41 29.30
N LYS A 96 20.62 13.14 28.91
CA LYS A 96 21.52 12.04 29.29
C LYS A 96 21.59 10.99 28.20
N ILE A 97 22.79 10.44 27.98
CA ILE A 97 23.05 9.27 27.14
C ILE A 97 23.68 8.20 28.04
N ILE A 98 23.23 6.95 27.90
CA ILE A 98 23.82 5.78 28.55
C ILE A 98 24.27 4.81 27.45
N LEU A 99 25.57 4.52 27.38
CA LEU A 99 26.15 3.53 26.46
C LEU A 99 26.33 2.22 27.22
N PHE A 100 25.74 1.14 26.72
CA PHE A 100 25.92 -0.21 27.27
C PHE A 100 26.93 -0.99 26.43
N TYR A 101 27.89 -1.61 27.08
CA TYR A 101 28.88 -2.48 26.47
C TYR A 101 28.48 -3.96 26.63
N ASP A 102 29.05 -4.83 25.80
CA ASP A 102 28.80 -6.27 25.79
C ASP A 102 29.35 -7.00 27.03
N ASP A 103 30.36 -6.42 27.67
CA ASP A 103 30.90 -6.83 28.97
C ASP A 103 29.99 -6.46 30.17
N LYS A 104 28.79 -5.93 29.88
CA LYS A 104 27.77 -5.46 30.84
C LYS A 104 28.18 -4.20 31.61
N THR A 105 29.24 -3.51 31.20
CA THR A 105 29.55 -2.17 31.72
C THR A 105 28.71 -1.12 31.02
N PHE A 106 28.65 0.08 31.59
CA PHE A 106 28.01 1.22 30.95
C PHE A 106 28.74 2.53 31.23
N GLU A 107 28.65 3.45 30.28
CA GLU A 107 29.11 4.84 30.42
C GLU A 107 27.94 5.80 30.33
N THR A 108 27.98 6.86 31.14
CA THR A 108 26.94 7.89 31.18
C THR A 108 27.51 9.24 30.75
N PHE A 109 26.82 9.91 29.82
CA PHE A 109 27.13 11.26 29.38
C PHE A 109 25.93 12.17 29.67
N GLU A 110 26.12 13.12 30.58
CA GLU A 110 25.15 14.17 30.89
C GLU A 110 25.65 15.49 30.30
N LYS A 111 24.74 16.36 29.87
CA LYS A 111 25.08 17.67 29.28
C LYS A 111 25.10 18.78 30.31
#